data_AF-W6RV70-F1
#
_entry.id   AF-W6RV70-F1
#
_cell.length_a   1.000
_cell.length_b   1.000
_cell.length_c   1.000
_cell.angle_alpha   90.00
_cell.angle_beta   90.00
_cell.angle_gamma   90.00
#
_symmetry.space_group_name_H-M   'P 1'
#
loop_
_entity.id
_entity.type
_entity.pdbx_description
1 polymer ?
#
loop_
_entity_poly.entity_id
_entity_poly.type
_entity_poly.pdbx_seq_one_letter_code
_entity_poly.pdbx_strand_id
1 'polypeptide(L)'
;MEKFKDEEFKYNFIIRILEEVDRIKSGVDLEDYSIAVIAYNFALESYKKEMGSQLVYLRALIKLELLRYYREKGYYFKFSNGNILLDEEFIKEEEKLEYYNKIYTDIDRLDKELKRHNISYKKIRNYTPNKEEIKNYLLNVAMIFSREKFLLDYIKRKGKIPYKRLRLYGEFKEDIIEKYNKYVVVLTTLFSNSDLIYLISYIGIRVGENDG
;
A
#
# COMPACT_ATOMS: atom_id res chain seq x y z
N MET A 1 24.67 -7.65 9.47
CA MET A 1 23.75 -8.19 10.50
C MET A 1 23.81 -7.39 11.81
N GLU A 2 24.97 -6.95 12.29
CA GLU A 2 25.07 -6.18 13.55
C GLU A 2 24.31 -4.84 13.53
N LYS A 3 24.37 -4.04 12.45
CA LYS A 3 23.67 -2.73 12.38
C LYS A 3 22.16 -2.83 12.62
N PHE A 4 21.53 -3.94 12.24
CA PHE A 4 20.07 -4.11 12.33
C PHE A 4 19.60 -4.55 13.73
N LYS A 5 20.55 -4.89 14.61
CA LYS A 5 20.31 -5.19 16.03
C LYS A 5 20.61 -3.99 16.93
N ASP A 6 21.12 -2.91 16.37
CA ASP A 6 21.32 -1.65 17.08
C ASP A 6 19.95 -0.99 17.34
N GLU A 7 19.63 -0.76 18.61
CA GLU A 7 18.31 -0.25 19.02
C GLU A 7 18.10 1.20 18.58
N GLU A 8 19.16 2.01 18.54
CA GLU A 8 19.06 3.40 18.06
C GLU A 8 18.77 3.46 16.56
N PHE A 9 19.48 2.67 15.76
CA PHE A 9 19.21 2.51 14.33
C PHE A 9 17.79 2.03 14.09
N LYS A 10 17.37 0.96 14.78
CA LYS A 10 16.02 0.39 14.65
C LYS A 10 14.94 1.42 14.98
N TYR A 11 15.09 2.13 16.10
CA TYR A 11 14.17 3.19 16.49
C TYR A 11 14.07 4.26 15.41
N ASN A 12 15.19 4.88 15.01
CA ASN A 12 15.21 5.94 14.00
C ASN A 12 14.64 5.48 12.65
N PHE A 13 14.95 4.25 12.25
CA PHE A 13 14.43 3.66 11.02
C PHE A 13 12.92 3.48 11.04
N ILE A 14 12.36 2.98 12.15
CA ILE A 14 10.92 2.79 12.32
C ILE A 14 10.19 4.14 12.36
N ILE A 15 10.72 5.10 13.12
CA ILE A 15 10.13 6.44 13.25
C ILE A 15 10.01 7.08 11.87
N ARG A 16 11.06 7.06 11.05
CA ARG A 16 11.02 7.61 9.67
C ARG A 16 9.94 6.96 8.80
N ILE A 17 9.66 5.67 8.98
CA ILE A 17 8.59 4.99 8.23
C ILE A 17 7.22 5.45 8.74
N LEU A 18 7.06 5.61 10.06
CA LEU A 18 5.82 6.09 10.67
C LEU A 18 5.48 7.52 10.23
N GLU A 19 6.44 8.44 10.16
CA GLU A 19 6.16 9.82 9.72
C GLU A 19 5.69 9.91 8.26
N GLU A 20 6.01 8.89 7.47
CA GLU A 20 5.57 8.81 6.08
C GLU A 20 4.15 8.25 5.96
N VAL A 21 3.82 7.20 6.72
CA VAL A 21 2.51 6.53 6.61
C VAL A 21 1.45 7.17 7.49
N ASP A 22 1.82 7.87 8.55
CA ASP A 22 0.91 8.57 9.44
C ASP A 22 1.29 10.04 9.61
N ARG A 23 0.28 10.87 9.86
CA ARG A 23 0.45 12.27 10.15
C ARG A 23 0.80 12.41 11.63
N ILE A 24 2.08 12.28 11.98
CA ILE A 24 2.57 12.51 13.34
C ILE A 24 2.25 13.96 13.73
N LYS A 25 1.08 14.19 14.35
CA LYS A 25 0.66 15.51 14.84
C LYS A 25 1.06 15.74 16.29
N SER A 26 1.37 14.70 17.07
CA SER A 26 1.59 14.83 18.53
C SER A 26 2.54 13.80 19.13
N GLY A 27 3.48 13.28 18.33
CA GLY A 27 4.39 12.19 18.73
C GLY A 27 3.94 10.84 18.19
N VAL A 28 4.80 9.84 18.35
CA VAL A 28 4.54 8.49 17.82
C VAL A 28 3.57 7.75 18.74
N ASP A 29 2.47 7.27 18.16
CA ASP A 29 1.52 6.42 18.86
C ASP A 29 2.18 5.08 19.24
N LEU A 30 1.98 4.65 20.49
CA LEU A 30 2.62 3.44 21.02
C LEU A 30 2.10 2.16 20.36
N GLU A 31 0.83 2.12 19.94
CA GLU A 31 0.26 0.99 19.21
C GLU A 31 0.90 0.90 17.82
N ASP A 32 0.97 2.01 17.11
CA ASP A 32 1.60 2.09 15.78
C ASP A 32 3.08 1.70 15.81
N TYR A 33 3.83 2.20 16.81
CA TYR A 33 5.22 1.80 17.03
C TYR A 33 5.36 0.31 17.33
N SER A 34 4.46 -0.25 18.15
CA SER A 34 4.46 -1.68 18.47
C SER A 34 4.25 -2.53 17.22
N ILE A 35 3.28 -2.16 16.36
CA ILE A 35 3.04 -2.82 15.07
C ILE A 35 4.29 -2.76 14.19
N ALA A 36 4.91 -1.59 14.08
CA ALA A 36 6.12 -1.42 13.28
C ALA A 36 7.31 -2.25 13.80
N VAL A 37 7.49 -2.34 15.12
CA VAL A 37 8.53 -3.16 15.75
C VAL A 37 8.32 -4.65 15.48
N ILE A 38 7.07 -5.13 15.59
CA ILE A 38 6.72 -6.52 15.27
C ILE A 38 7.03 -6.81 13.81
N ALA A 39 6.60 -5.93 12.90
CA ALA A 39 6.88 -6.07 11.47
C ALA A 39 8.38 -6.04 11.15
N TYR A 40 9.15 -5.19 11.83
CA TYR A 40 10.62 -5.11 11.69
C TYR A 40 11.29 -6.43 12.06
N ASN A 41 10.95 -6.99 13.23
CA ASN A 41 11.52 -8.26 13.69
C ASN A 41 11.13 -9.41 12.74
N PHE A 42 9.86 -9.48 12.33
CA PHE A 42 9.41 -10.47 11.36
C PHE A 42 10.10 -10.33 10.00
N ALA A 43 10.36 -9.10 9.54
CA ALA A 43 11.12 -8.85 8.33
C ALA A 43 12.56 -9.35 8.43
N LEU A 44 13.22 -9.16 9.58
CA LEU A 44 14.57 -9.67 9.80
C LEU A 44 14.63 -11.20 9.75
N GLU A 45 13.67 -11.87 10.36
CA GLU A 45 13.60 -13.33 10.42
C GLU A 45 13.21 -13.96 9.08
N SER A 46 12.29 -13.33 8.35
CA SER A 46 11.76 -13.83 7.07
C SER A 46 12.62 -13.47 5.86
N TYR A 47 13.60 -12.57 6.01
CA TYR A 47 14.42 -12.09 4.91
C TYR A 47 15.21 -13.20 4.23
N LYS A 48 15.20 -13.17 2.90
CA LYS A 48 16.03 -14.03 2.05
C LYS A 48 16.74 -13.20 1.01
N LYS A 49 17.92 -13.62 0.56
CA LYS A 49 18.77 -12.85 -0.37
C LYS A 49 18.06 -12.52 -1.69
N GLU A 50 17.18 -13.39 -2.15
CA GLU A 50 16.36 -13.17 -3.34
C GLU A 50 15.35 -12.02 -3.19
N MET A 51 15.13 -11.49 -1.98
CA MET A 51 14.29 -10.32 -1.72
C MET A 51 15.00 -8.98 -2.03
N GLY A 52 16.26 -9.01 -2.49
CA GLY A 52 17.06 -7.81 -2.75
C GLY A 52 17.63 -7.22 -1.47
N SER A 53 17.98 -5.93 -1.43
CA SER A 53 18.46 -5.29 -0.20
C SER A 53 17.58 -5.58 1.02
N GLN A 54 18.22 -6.06 2.09
CA GLN A 54 17.58 -6.33 3.37
C GLN A 54 16.86 -5.09 3.90
N LEU A 55 17.51 -3.91 3.83
CA LEU A 55 16.94 -2.66 4.32
C LEU A 55 15.67 -2.26 3.54
N VAL A 56 15.71 -2.43 2.22
CA VAL A 56 14.56 -2.19 1.34
C VAL A 56 13.40 -3.13 1.69
N TYR A 57 13.69 -4.42 1.90
CA TYR A 57 12.67 -5.40 2.30
C TYR A 57 12.05 -5.08 3.66
N LEU A 58 12.87 -4.74 4.67
CA LEU A 58 12.40 -4.32 5.99
C LEU A 58 11.42 -3.14 5.88
N ARG A 59 11.80 -2.09 5.15
CA ARG A 59 10.94 -0.93 4.93
C ARG A 59 9.62 -1.34 4.29
N ALA A 60 9.69 -2.13 3.22
CA ALA A 60 8.51 -2.48 2.45
C ALA A 60 7.52 -3.30 3.30
N LEU A 61 8.04 -4.18 4.17
CA LEU A 61 7.22 -4.98 5.07
C LEU A 61 6.61 -4.17 6.21
N ILE A 62 7.38 -3.29 6.85
CA ILE A 62 6.87 -2.43 7.92
C ILE A 62 5.74 -1.53 7.38
N LYS A 63 5.95 -0.91 6.21
CA LYS A 63 4.90 -0.13 5.55
C LYS A 63 3.66 -0.96 5.25
N LEU A 64 3.83 -2.15 4.69
CA LEU A 64 2.70 -3.03 4.36
C LEU A 64 1.89 -3.36 5.61
N GLU A 65 2.54 -3.73 6.71
CA GLU A 65 1.86 -4.08 7.96
C GLU A 65 1.17 -2.87 8.61
N LEU A 66 1.77 -1.68 8.56
CA LEU A 66 1.10 -0.45 9.01
C LEU A 66 -0.13 -0.13 8.18
N LEU A 67 -0.04 -0.20 6.84
CA LEU A 67 -1.20 -0.01 5.96
C LEU A 67 -2.31 -1.04 6.22
N ARG A 68 -1.94 -2.29 6.50
CA ARG A 68 -2.90 -3.34 6.89
C ARG A 68 -3.59 -2.98 8.20
N TYR A 69 -2.81 -2.63 9.22
CA TYR A 69 -3.32 -2.23 10.53
C TYR A 69 -4.30 -1.05 10.42
N TYR A 70 -3.91 0.04 9.74
CA TYR A 70 -4.78 1.19 9.55
C TYR A 70 -6.05 0.86 8.74
N ARG A 71 -5.94 -0.03 7.75
CA ARG A 71 -7.09 -0.49 6.98
C ARG A 71 -8.05 -1.30 7.86
N GLU A 72 -7.56 -2.17 8.72
CA GLU A 72 -8.41 -2.92 9.66
C GLU A 72 -9.12 -1.99 10.63
N LYS A 73 -8.43 -0.96 11.13
CA LYS A 73 -9.00 0.08 12.00
C LYS A 73 -9.94 1.06 11.29
N GLY A 74 -10.00 1.04 9.96
CA GLY A 74 -10.92 1.85 9.15
C GLY A 74 -10.46 3.31 8.97
N TYR A 75 -9.15 3.57 9.03
CA TYR A 75 -8.61 4.90 8.78
C TYR A 75 -8.85 5.35 7.33
N TYR A 76 -8.90 6.68 7.15
CA TYR A 76 -8.97 7.30 5.84
C TYR A 76 -7.57 7.48 5.25
N PHE A 77 -7.38 7.08 4.00
CA PHE A 77 -6.11 7.16 3.29
C PHE A 77 -6.11 8.28 2.25
N LYS A 78 -4.96 8.91 2.05
CA LYS A 78 -4.72 9.86 0.95
C LYS A 78 -3.45 9.45 0.21
N PHE A 79 -3.43 9.67 -1.10
CA PHE A 79 -2.17 9.69 -1.83
C PHE A 79 -1.33 10.86 -1.33
N SER A 80 -0.05 10.63 -1.04
CA SER A 80 0.91 11.67 -0.71
C SER A 80 1.77 12.01 -1.93
N ASN A 81 2.00 13.29 -2.16
CA ASN A 81 2.97 13.75 -3.14
C ASN A 81 4.36 13.49 -2.56
N GLY A 82 4.97 12.36 -2.93
CA GLY A 82 6.32 12.03 -2.52
C GLY A 82 6.60 10.55 -2.74
N ASN A 83 7.50 10.25 -3.67
CA ASN A 83 8.32 9.07 -3.53
C ASN A 83 9.31 9.40 -2.42
N ILE A 84 8.90 9.26 -1.16
CA ILE A 84 9.86 9.21 -0.08
C ILE A 84 10.48 7.83 -0.22
N LEU A 85 11.37 7.67 -1.20
CA LEU A 85 12.49 6.78 -0.97
C LEU A 85 13.15 7.34 0.29
N LEU A 86 13.44 6.47 1.25
CA LEU A 86 14.28 6.82 2.39
C LEU A 86 15.38 7.78 1.91
N ASP A 87 15.59 8.84 2.68
CA ASP A 87 16.69 9.77 2.47
C ASP A 87 17.93 9.02 1.98
N GLU A 88 18.66 9.65 1.06
CA GLU A 88 19.92 9.13 0.51
C GLU A 88 20.91 8.67 1.60
N GLU A 89 20.69 9.10 2.84
CA GLU A 89 21.34 8.72 4.08
C GLU A 89 21.27 7.22 4.44
N PHE A 90 20.22 6.49 4.04
CA PHE A 90 20.01 5.08 4.46
C PHE A 90 20.28 4.04 3.38
N ILE A 91 19.99 4.36 2.12
CA ILE A 91 20.01 3.41 0.99
C ILE A 91 21.06 3.86 -0.02
N LYS A 92 22.03 2.98 -0.30
CA LYS A 92 23.03 3.21 -1.36
C LYS A 92 22.40 3.16 -2.75
N GLU A 93 23.01 3.79 -3.74
CA GLU A 93 22.53 3.79 -5.13
C GLU A 93 22.29 2.38 -5.69
N GLU A 94 23.16 1.41 -5.37
CA GLU A 94 22.98 0.01 -5.79
C GLU A 94 21.69 -0.61 -5.22
N GLU A 95 21.38 -0.30 -3.96
CA GLU A 95 20.17 -0.78 -3.28
C GLU A 95 18.91 -0.10 -3.82
N LYS A 96 19.00 1.17 -4.24
CA LYS A 96 17.91 1.86 -4.96
C LYS A 96 17.62 1.16 -6.29
N LEU A 97 18.65 0.79 -7.05
CA LEU A 97 18.49 0.08 -8.31
C LEU A 97 17.84 -1.29 -8.12
N GLU A 98 18.27 -2.05 -7.12
CA GLU A 98 17.64 -3.33 -6.75
C GLU A 98 16.16 -3.15 -6.39
N TYR A 99 15.83 -2.09 -5.62
CA TYR A 99 14.44 -1.80 -5.27
C TYR A 99 13.57 -1.51 -6.50
N TYR A 100 14.07 -0.71 -7.45
CA TYR A 100 13.35 -0.45 -8.70
C TYR A 100 13.11 -1.75 -9.50
N ASN A 101 14.09 -2.65 -9.56
CA ASN A 101 13.91 -3.95 -10.20
C ASN A 101 12.82 -4.79 -9.52
N LYS A 102 12.69 -4.72 -8.18
CA LYS A 102 11.58 -5.34 -7.45
C LYS A 102 10.24 -4.70 -7.76
N ILE A 103 10.18 -3.37 -7.85
CA ILE A 103 8.96 -2.66 -8.26
C ILE A 103 8.52 -3.09 -9.66
N TYR A 104 9.44 -3.19 -10.63
CA TYR A 104 9.10 -3.68 -11.97
C TYR A 104 8.57 -5.12 -11.95
N THR A 105 9.17 -5.98 -11.12
CA THR A 105 8.68 -7.35 -10.92
C THR A 105 7.25 -7.37 -10.38
N ASP A 106 6.93 -6.50 -9.42
CA ASP A 106 5.59 -6.37 -8.86
C ASP A 106 4.59 -5.78 -9.87
N ILE A 107 5.02 -4.81 -10.69
CA ILE A 107 4.20 -4.29 -11.81
C ILE A 107 3.85 -5.42 -12.79
N ASP A 108 4.81 -6.28 -13.14
CA ASP A 108 4.57 -7.42 -14.04
C ASP A 108 3.61 -8.45 -13.43
N ARG A 109 3.71 -8.69 -12.11
CA ARG A 109 2.76 -9.55 -11.38
C ARG A 109 1.36 -8.95 -11.40
N LEU A 110 1.24 -7.66 -11.07
CA LEU A 110 -0.04 -6.95 -11.09
C LEU A 110 -0.66 -6.97 -12.50
N ASP A 111 0.11 -6.71 -13.56
CA ASP A 111 -0.40 -6.76 -14.95
C ASP A 111 -0.91 -8.15 -15.33
N LYS A 112 -0.23 -9.23 -14.89
CA LYS A 112 -0.71 -10.61 -15.09
C LYS A 112 -2.04 -10.87 -14.39
N GLU A 113 -2.22 -10.35 -13.18
CA GLU A 113 -3.50 -10.47 -12.45
C GLU A 113 -4.62 -9.67 -13.15
N LEU A 114 -4.34 -8.43 -13.53
CA LEU A 114 -5.29 -7.53 -14.17
C LEU A 114 -5.74 -7.99 -15.57
N LYS A 115 -4.86 -8.67 -16.31
CA LYS A 115 -5.18 -9.27 -17.61
C LYS A 115 -6.34 -10.26 -17.54
N ARG A 116 -6.51 -10.97 -16.42
CA ARG A 116 -7.67 -11.87 -16.18
C ARG A 116 -9.00 -11.12 -16.17
N HIS A 117 -8.96 -9.80 -16.00
CA HIS A 117 -10.12 -8.91 -15.97
C HIS A 117 -10.18 -7.98 -17.19
N ASN A 118 -9.40 -8.26 -18.24
CA ASN A 118 -9.28 -7.40 -19.43
C ASN A 118 -8.83 -5.96 -19.09
N ILE A 119 -8.07 -5.80 -18.00
CA ILE A 119 -7.45 -4.55 -17.61
C ILE A 119 -5.97 -4.65 -18.00
N SER A 120 -5.51 -3.71 -18.83
CA SER A 120 -4.09 -3.61 -19.19
C SER A 120 -3.42 -2.54 -18.36
N TYR A 121 -2.25 -2.85 -17.79
CA TYR A 121 -1.42 -1.88 -17.06
C TYR A 121 -1.15 -0.63 -17.90
N LYS A 122 -0.80 -0.80 -19.19
CA LYS A 122 -0.55 0.30 -20.15
C LYS A 122 -1.73 1.27 -20.32
N LYS A 123 -2.94 0.85 -19.95
CA LYS A 123 -4.16 1.66 -20.03
C LYS A 123 -4.64 2.18 -18.67
N ILE A 124 -3.97 1.87 -17.55
CA ILE A 124 -4.38 2.34 -16.21
C ILE A 124 -4.53 3.86 -16.19
N ARG A 125 -3.61 4.60 -16.84
CA ARG A 125 -3.68 6.06 -16.96
C ARG A 125 -5.01 6.57 -17.52
N ASN A 126 -5.66 5.80 -18.40
CA ASN A 126 -6.95 6.18 -18.99
C ASN A 126 -8.12 6.00 -18.01
N TYR A 127 -7.92 5.23 -16.94
CA TYR A 127 -8.91 4.97 -15.90
C TYR A 127 -8.63 5.76 -14.62
N THR A 128 -7.45 6.38 -14.50
CA THR A 128 -7.08 7.19 -13.32
C THR A 128 -7.83 8.54 -13.33
N PRO A 129 -8.52 8.91 -12.24
CA PRO A 129 -9.12 10.24 -12.12
C PRO A 129 -8.06 11.36 -12.08
N ASN A 130 -8.39 12.50 -12.68
CA ASN A 130 -7.52 13.69 -12.63
C ASN A 130 -7.56 14.39 -11.26
N LYS A 131 -8.76 14.50 -10.66
CA LYS A 131 -8.96 15.20 -9.38
C LYS A 131 -8.44 14.37 -8.20
N GLU A 132 -7.67 14.99 -7.32
CA GLU A 132 -7.07 14.34 -6.15
C GLU A 132 -8.11 13.80 -5.17
N GLU A 133 -9.16 14.58 -4.89
CA GLU A 133 -10.28 14.17 -4.05
C GLU A 133 -10.91 12.85 -4.54
N ILE A 134 -11.09 12.71 -5.87
CA ILE A 134 -11.63 11.49 -6.46
C ILE A 134 -10.64 10.33 -6.34
N LYS A 135 -9.33 10.57 -6.54
CA LYS A 135 -8.30 9.54 -6.33
C LYS A 135 -8.30 9.03 -4.88
N ASN A 136 -8.33 9.93 -3.91
CA ASN A 136 -8.38 9.60 -2.49
C ASN A 136 -9.68 8.87 -2.13
N TYR A 137 -10.82 9.31 -2.66
CA TYR A 137 -12.08 8.60 -2.50
C TYR A 137 -11.99 7.14 -3.00
N LEU A 138 -11.51 6.94 -4.22
CA LEU A 138 -11.40 5.59 -4.81
C LEU A 138 -10.35 4.72 -4.12
N LEU A 139 -9.29 5.32 -3.57
CA LEU A 139 -8.34 4.62 -2.70
C LEU A 139 -9.04 4.04 -1.47
N ASN A 140 -9.87 4.84 -0.79
CA ASN A 140 -10.62 4.36 0.38
C ASN A 140 -11.67 3.32 0.03
N VAL A 141 -12.37 3.48 -1.10
CA VAL A 141 -13.26 2.42 -1.64
C VAL A 141 -12.49 1.12 -1.83
N ALA A 142 -11.30 1.18 -2.44
CA ALA A 142 -10.47 0.01 -2.67
C ALA A 142 -9.95 -0.62 -1.37
N MET A 143 -9.59 0.18 -0.37
CA MET A 143 -9.19 -0.29 0.96
C MET A 143 -10.33 -1.06 1.63
N ILE A 144 -11.56 -0.53 1.62
CA ILE A 144 -12.74 -1.26 2.10
C ILE A 144 -12.91 -2.57 1.33
N PHE A 145 -12.90 -2.52 0.00
CA PHE A 145 -13.12 -3.71 -0.83
C PHE A 145 -12.05 -4.79 -0.63
N SER A 146 -10.81 -4.38 -0.31
CA SER A 146 -9.71 -5.31 -0.03
C SER A 146 -9.80 -5.99 1.34
N ARG A 147 -10.52 -5.39 2.30
CA ARG A 147 -10.77 -5.96 3.64
C ARG A 147 -12.04 -6.82 3.65
N GLU A 148 -13.07 -6.40 2.95
CA GLU A 148 -14.36 -7.09 2.94
C GLU A 148 -14.34 -8.33 2.05
N LYS A 149 -14.24 -9.52 2.68
CA LYS A 149 -14.08 -10.82 2.00
C LYS A 149 -15.01 -11.03 0.81
N PHE A 150 -16.31 -10.74 0.96
CA PHE A 150 -17.28 -10.93 -0.12
C PHE A 150 -16.99 -10.04 -1.33
N LEU A 151 -16.66 -8.76 -1.09
CA LEU A 151 -16.35 -7.80 -2.16
C LEU A 151 -15.07 -8.21 -2.87
N LEU A 152 -14.03 -8.55 -2.09
CA LEU A 152 -12.75 -9.02 -2.61
C LEU A 152 -12.90 -10.28 -3.47
N ASP A 153 -13.58 -11.31 -2.95
CA ASP A 153 -13.79 -12.57 -3.66
C ASP A 153 -14.59 -12.36 -4.96
N TYR A 154 -15.58 -11.47 -4.92
CA TYR A 154 -16.35 -11.12 -6.12
C TYR A 154 -15.47 -10.43 -7.17
N ILE A 155 -14.65 -9.47 -6.77
CA ILE A 155 -13.72 -8.75 -7.67
C ILE A 155 -12.66 -9.72 -8.22
N LYS A 156 -12.00 -10.50 -7.38
CA LYS A 156 -10.99 -11.50 -7.81
C LYS A 156 -11.56 -12.52 -8.80
N ARG A 157 -12.82 -12.92 -8.64
CA ARG A 157 -13.46 -13.90 -9.52
C ARG A 157 -14.02 -13.30 -10.81
N LYS A 158 -14.61 -12.10 -10.74
CA LYS A 158 -15.41 -11.53 -11.85
C LYS A 158 -14.79 -10.30 -12.50
N GLY A 159 -13.81 -9.66 -11.87
CA GLY A 159 -13.22 -8.39 -12.32
C GLY A 159 -14.21 -7.23 -12.35
N LYS A 160 -15.29 -7.31 -11.55
CA LYS A 160 -16.41 -6.37 -11.57
C LYS A 160 -16.81 -5.99 -10.14
N ILE A 161 -17.42 -4.83 -9.99
CA ILE A 161 -17.95 -4.36 -8.70
C ILE A 161 -19.37 -4.93 -8.49
N PRO A 162 -19.70 -5.48 -7.30
CA PRO A 162 -21.03 -6.00 -7.00
C PRO A 162 -22.01 -4.89 -6.56
N TYR A 163 -22.37 -3.98 -7.48
CA TYR A 163 -23.19 -2.77 -7.20
C TYR A 163 -24.43 -3.03 -6.34
N LYS A 164 -25.20 -4.08 -6.64
CA LYS A 164 -26.42 -4.45 -5.90
C LYS A 164 -26.21 -4.71 -4.40
N ARG A 165 -24.97 -4.99 -3.98
CA ARG A 165 -24.62 -5.30 -2.59
C ARG A 165 -23.73 -4.23 -1.95
N LEU A 166 -23.32 -3.19 -2.68
CA LEU A 166 -22.43 -2.15 -2.13
C LEU A 166 -23.02 -1.47 -0.89
N ARG A 167 -24.33 -1.23 -0.87
CA ARG A 167 -25.04 -0.58 0.23
C ARG A 167 -24.96 -1.34 1.56
N LEU A 168 -24.61 -2.63 1.54
CA LEU A 168 -24.40 -3.43 2.76
C LEU A 168 -23.07 -3.11 3.45
N TYR A 169 -22.15 -2.44 2.75
CA TYR A 169 -20.78 -2.17 3.21
C TYR A 169 -20.53 -0.68 3.47
N GLY A 170 -21.54 0.17 3.32
CA GLY A 170 -21.46 1.60 3.56
C GLY A 170 -22.14 2.42 2.48
N GLU A 171 -22.04 3.74 2.65
CA GLU A 171 -22.53 4.72 1.69
C GLU A 171 -21.46 4.99 0.63
N PHE A 172 -21.81 4.72 -0.63
CA PHE A 172 -20.90 4.89 -1.76
C PHE A 172 -21.52 5.83 -2.79
N LYS A 173 -20.68 6.69 -3.39
CA LYS A 173 -20.99 7.47 -4.59
C LYS A 173 -20.97 6.54 -5.80
N GLU A 174 -22.06 5.79 -5.99
CA GLU A 174 -22.17 4.71 -6.98
C GLU A 174 -21.81 5.18 -8.39
N ASP A 175 -22.17 6.42 -8.75
CA ASP A 175 -21.85 7.08 -10.02
C ASP A 175 -20.34 7.25 -10.25
N ILE A 176 -19.59 7.62 -9.20
CA ILE A 176 -18.13 7.76 -9.24
C ILE A 176 -17.49 6.37 -9.37
N ILE A 177 -17.96 5.38 -8.61
CA ILE A 177 -17.44 4.01 -8.68
C ILE A 177 -17.73 3.39 -10.04
N GLU A 178 -18.90 3.62 -10.62
CA GLU A 178 -19.26 3.15 -11.95
C GLU A 178 -18.33 3.73 -13.03
N LYS A 179 -18.13 5.05 -12.99
CA LYS A 179 -17.23 5.76 -13.91
C LYS A 179 -15.77 5.26 -13.83
N TYR A 180 -15.28 4.96 -12.64
CA TYR A 180 -13.88 4.58 -12.41
C TYR A 180 -13.70 3.12 -11.96
N ASN A 181 -14.63 2.23 -12.34
CA ASN A 181 -14.67 0.85 -11.85
C ASN A 181 -13.37 0.06 -12.05
N LYS A 182 -12.70 0.23 -13.20
CA LYS A 182 -11.43 -0.42 -13.51
C LYS A 182 -10.32 0.05 -12.58
N TYR A 183 -10.31 1.33 -12.22
CA TYR A 183 -9.33 1.87 -11.29
C TYR A 183 -9.55 1.33 -9.88
N VAL A 184 -10.81 1.20 -9.44
CA VAL A 184 -11.14 0.52 -8.17
C VAL A 184 -10.66 -0.93 -8.19
N VAL A 185 -10.94 -1.69 -9.25
CA VAL A 185 -10.45 -3.08 -9.39
C VAL A 185 -8.93 -3.12 -9.31
N VAL A 186 -8.22 -2.21 -9.98
CA VAL A 186 -6.74 -2.12 -9.91
C VAL A 186 -6.25 -1.92 -8.48
N LEU A 187 -6.79 -0.93 -7.77
CA LEU A 187 -6.38 -0.64 -6.40
C LEU A 187 -6.77 -1.76 -5.44
N THR A 188 -7.96 -2.35 -5.57
CA THR A 188 -8.37 -3.49 -4.73
C THR A 188 -7.47 -4.69 -4.95
N THR A 189 -7.13 -5.02 -6.20
CA THR A 189 -6.19 -6.11 -6.51
C THR A 189 -4.83 -5.82 -5.87
N LEU A 190 -4.31 -4.60 -6.03
CA LEU A 190 -3.04 -4.16 -5.46
C LEU A 190 -3.00 -4.33 -3.94
N PHE A 191 -3.92 -3.70 -3.19
CA PHE A 191 -3.87 -3.71 -1.72
C PHE A 191 -4.30 -5.03 -1.07
N SER A 192 -4.90 -5.95 -1.84
CA SER A 192 -5.24 -7.30 -1.39
C SER A 192 -4.13 -8.34 -1.57
N ASN A 193 -3.00 -7.96 -2.16
CA ASN A 193 -1.93 -8.88 -2.54
C ASN A 193 -0.61 -8.52 -1.84
N SER A 194 -0.20 -9.34 -0.86
CA SER A 194 1.11 -9.20 -0.17
C SER A 194 2.30 -9.35 -1.10
N ASP A 195 2.17 -10.05 -2.22
CA ASP A 195 3.28 -10.34 -3.13
C ASP A 195 3.69 -9.10 -3.94
N LEU A 196 2.93 -8.00 -3.81
CA LEU A 196 3.18 -6.70 -4.45
C LEU A 196 3.79 -5.68 -3.47
N ILE A 197 4.44 -6.17 -2.40
CA ILE A 197 4.93 -5.38 -1.27
C ILE A 197 5.84 -4.21 -1.69
N TYR A 198 6.69 -4.36 -2.70
CA TYR A 198 7.60 -3.31 -3.13
C TYR A 198 6.85 -2.22 -3.89
N LEU A 199 5.89 -2.61 -4.73
CA LEU A 199 5.01 -1.65 -5.40
C LEU A 199 4.12 -0.91 -4.40
N ILE A 200 3.54 -1.62 -3.41
CA ILE A 200 2.73 -0.99 -2.35
C ILE A 200 3.58 0.00 -1.55
N SER A 201 4.78 -0.41 -1.14
CA SER A 201 5.74 0.44 -0.41
C SER A 201 6.21 1.65 -1.20
N TYR A 202 6.25 1.55 -2.53
CA TYR A 202 6.64 2.63 -3.44
C TYR A 202 5.52 3.67 -3.62
N ILE A 203 4.26 3.26 -3.60
CA ILE A 203 3.15 4.19 -3.78
C ILE A 203 3.01 5.04 -2.50
N GLY A 204 3.17 6.35 -2.64
CA GLY A 204 2.99 7.32 -1.55
C GLY A 204 1.56 7.33 -1.04
N ILE A 205 1.33 6.70 0.10
CA ILE A 205 0.03 6.61 0.79
C ILE A 205 0.26 6.88 2.25
N ARG A 206 -0.65 7.69 2.82
CA ARG A 206 -0.66 7.98 4.24
C ARG A 206 -2.07 8.02 4.79
N VAL A 207 -2.17 7.89 6.10
CA VAL A 207 -3.36 8.23 6.86
C VAL A 207 -3.62 9.74 6.74
N GLY A 208 -4.88 10.11 6.55
CA GLY A 208 -5.33 11.48 6.43
C GLY A 208 -6.67 11.70 7.12
N GLU A 209 -7.08 12.96 7.20
CA GLU A 209 -8.40 13.33 7.70
C GLU A 209 -9.45 13.12 6.59
N ASN A 210 -10.61 12.56 6.94
CA ASN A 210 -11.75 12.52 6.05
C ASN A 210 -12.34 13.94 5.98
N ASP A 211 -12.13 14.64 4.87
CA ASP A 211 -12.53 16.05 4.74
C ASP A 211 -14.05 16.22 4.46
N GLY A 212 -14.86 15.16 4.58
CA GLY A 212 -16.32 15.20 4.43
C GLY A 212 -16.80 15.31 2.99
#